data_AF-A0A7C9VM42-F1
#
_entry.id   AF-A0A7C9VM42-F1
#
_cell.length_a   1.000
_cell.length_b   1.000
_cell.length_c   1.000
_cell.angle_alpha   90.00
_cell.angle_beta   90.00
_cell.angle_gamma   90.00
#
_symmetry.space_group_name_H-M   'P 1'
#
loop_
_entity.id
_entity.type
_entity.pdbx_description
1 polymer ?
#
loop_
_entity_poly.entity_id
_entity_poly.type
_entity_poly.pdbx_seq_one_letter_code
_entity_poly.pdbx_strand_id
1 'polypeptide(L)'
;RRDRQSGPPDRSHYFPSFPYGSYVHATDNDIRDLFAYIKTLPPLSGRPRSHDVNFPFNVRRLIGGWKFLFMDDKPFAPDPKQSAAWNRGAYLVNGLGHCAECHSPRNFLGGIVSSQRFAGGPNPEGEGWVPNITQKGLKDWSESDIAYFLKTGELPDGDTAGGSMARVIKNTSQLSEEDLAAMAAYIKSLPAVDGPVRPKKKT
;
A
#
# COMPACT_ATOMS: atom_id res chain seq x y z
N ARG A 1 -6.46 0.71 25.54
CA ARG A 1 -7.47 -0.07 24.75
C ARG A 1 -8.67 0.77 24.27
N ARG A 2 -8.63 2.10 24.37
CA ARG A 2 -9.38 3.08 23.56
C ARG A 2 -8.35 4.16 23.20
N ASP A 3 -8.52 4.91 22.12
CA ASP A 3 -7.57 5.90 21.55
C ASP A 3 -6.61 5.41 20.45
N ARG A 4 -7.03 4.42 19.65
CA ARG A 4 -6.43 4.20 18.31
C ARG A 4 -7.02 5.10 17.22
N GLN A 5 -7.99 5.95 17.54
CA GLN A 5 -8.49 6.94 16.59
C GLN A 5 -7.68 8.21 16.74
N SER A 6 -6.54 8.27 16.04
CA SER A 6 -5.98 9.53 15.56
C SER A 6 -7.02 10.14 14.61
N GLY A 7 -7.98 10.84 15.20
CA GLY A 7 -8.99 11.64 14.52
C GLY A 7 -8.65 13.13 14.64
N PRO A 8 -9.22 13.98 13.77
CA PRO A 8 -9.13 15.42 13.92
C PRO A 8 -9.64 15.84 15.31
N PRO A 9 -9.18 16.98 15.84
CA PRO A 9 -9.60 17.48 17.16
C PRO A 9 -11.14 17.58 17.31
N ASP A 10 -11.84 17.76 16.19
CA ASP A 10 -13.31 17.85 16.10
C ASP A 10 -14.04 16.49 16.05
N ARG A 11 -13.33 15.36 16.21
CA ARG A 11 -13.85 13.96 16.17
C ARG A 11 -14.52 13.55 14.85
N SER A 12 -14.33 14.31 13.79
CA SER A 12 -14.86 13.95 12.49
C SER A 12 -14.01 12.87 11.79
N HIS A 13 -14.46 12.32 10.66
CA HIS A 13 -13.67 11.34 9.92
C HIS A 13 -12.66 12.02 8.98
N TYR A 14 -11.38 11.69 9.11
CA TYR A 14 -10.39 12.01 8.07
C TYR A 14 -10.75 11.32 6.75
N PHE A 15 -10.57 12.06 5.65
CA PHE A 15 -10.68 11.50 4.30
C PHE A 15 -9.57 10.47 4.04
N PRO A 16 -9.84 9.39 3.29
CA PRO A 16 -8.86 8.36 2.92
C PRO A 16 -7.81 8.83 1.90
N SER A 17 -7.48 10.12 1.88
CA SER A 17 -6.42 10.68 1.04
C SER A 17 -5.02 10.24 1.51
N PHE A 18 -4.92 9.77 2.75
CA PHE A 18 -3.75 9.10 3.32
C PHE A 18 -4.15 7.64 3.59
N PRO A 19 -3.30 6.63 3.29
CA PRO A 19 -3.67 5.20 3.38
C PRO A 19 -3.67 4.70 4.83
N TYR A 20 -4.38 5.40 5.73
CA TYR A 20 -4.48 5.06 7.14
C TYR A 20 -4.99 3.62 7.34
N GLY A 21 -5.82 3.11 6.43
CA GLY A 21 -6.31 1.73 6.46
C GLY A 21 -5.22 0.67 6.26
N SER A 22 -4.07 1.03 5.69
CA SER A 22 -2.88 0.17 5.67
C SER A 22 -2.02 0.38 6.92
N TYR A 23 -1.91 1.63 7.41
CA TYR A 23 -1.09 1.93 8.59
C TYR A 23 -1.66 1.41 9.91
N VAL A 24 -2.95 1.08 9.98
CA VAL A 24 -3.52 0.37 11.15
C VAL A 24 -2.86 -0.99 11.40
N HIS A 25 -2.22 -1.58 10.38
CA HIS A 25 -1.48 -2.83 10.52
C HIS A 25 -0.13 -2.65 11.24
N ALA A 26 0.42 -1.42 11.27
CA ALA A 26 1.69 -1.13 11.92
C ALA A 26 1.62 -1.40 13.43
N THR A 27 2.74 -1.83 14.02
CA THR A 27 2.80 -2.03 15.47
C THR A 27 2.77 -0.69 16.22
N ASP A 28 2.28 -0.70 17.45
CA ASP A 28 2.23 0.52 18.27
C ASP A 28 3.65 1.10 18.51
N ASN A 29 4.69 0.25 18.53
CA ASN A 29 6.08 0.68 18.67
C ASN A 29 6.58 1.37 17.40
N ASP A 30 6.37 0.79 16.23
CA ASP A 30 6.80 1.39 14.96
C ASP A 30 6.14 2.75 14.72
N ILE A 31 4.86 2.91 15.10
CA ILE A 31 4.16 4.20 15.03
C ILE A 31 4.78 5.23 15.99
N ARG A 32 5.19 4.82 17.20
CA ARG A 32 5.87 5.71 18.15
C ARG A 32 7.24 6.12 17.65
N ASP A 33 8.01 5.19 17.11
CA ASP A 33 9.35 5.45 16.60
C ASP A 33 9.29 6.35 15.36
N LEU A 34 8.35 6.10 14.46
CA LEU A 34 8.07 6.99 13.32
C LEU A 34 7.67 8.39 13.79
N PHE A 35 6.79 8.50 14.78
CA PHE A 35 6.39 9.79 15.34
C PHE A 35 7.58 10.51 15.96
N ALA A 36 8.41 9.81 16.75
CA ALA A 36 9.63 10.36 17.34
C ALA A 36 10.60 10.85 16.27
N TYR A 37 10.82 10.08 15.21
CA TYR A 37 11.67 10.47 14.08
C TYR A 37 11.13 11.70 13.34
N ILE A 38 9.84 11.75 13.01
CA ILE A 38 9.21 12.92 12.36
C ILE A 38 9.40 14.17 13.21
N LYS A 39 9.34 14.05 14.53
CA LYS A 39 9.57 15.16 15.48
C LYS A 39 11.01 15.69 15.47
N THR A 40 11.98 14.94 14.92
CA THR A 40 13.37 15.40 14.74
C THR A 40 13.60 16.15 13.43
N LEU A 41 12.68 16.05 12.46
CA LEU A 41 12.83 16.69 11.16
C LEU A 41 12.71 18.23 11.29
N PRO A 42 13.48 19.01 10.50
CA PRO A 42 13.34 20.45 10.49
C PRO A 42 11.93 20.86 10.05
N PRO A 43 11.30 21.84 10.71
CA PRO A 43 9.98 22.31 10.33
C PRO A 43 10.05 22.95 8.94
N LEU A 44 9.15 22.54 8.04
CA LEU A 44 8.94 23.23 6.78
C LEU A 44 8.08 24.48 7.03
N SER A 45 8.60 25.63 6.62
CA SER A 45 7.86 26.90 6.67
C SER A 45 6.79 26.93 5.57
N GLY A 46 5.51 27.00 5.97
CA GLY A 46 4.38 27.17 5.07
C GLY A 46 3.05 26.86 5.75
N ARG A 47 1.95 27.47 5.27
CA ARG A 47 0.59 27.05 5.65
C ARG A 47 0.08 26.09 4.57
N PRO A 48 -0.35 24.86 4.92
CA PRO A 48 -1.02 24.00 3.97
C PRO A 48 -2.28 24.70 3.43
N ARG A 49 -2.62 24.46 2.16
CA ARG A 49 -3.88 24.95 1.60
C ARG A 49 -5.07 24.44 2.42
N SER A 50 -6.18 25.18 2.41
CA SER A 50 -7.43 24.64 2.96
C SER A 50 -7.77 23.31 2.29
N HIS A 51 -8.20 22.34 3.08
CA HIS A 51 -8.49 20.97 2.68
C HIS A 51 -10.01 20.75 2.61
N ASP A 52 -10.72 21.74 2.09
CA ASP A 52 -12.16 21.66 1.83
C ASP A 52 -12.38 20.89 0.53
N VAL A 53 -13.06 19.76 0.64
CA VAL A 53 -13.53 18.99 -0.51
C VAL A 53 -14.95 19.44 -0.86
N ASN A 54 -15.29 19.48 -2.14
CA ASN A 54 -16.63 19.87 -2.58
C ASN A 54 -17.66 18.77 -2.31
N PHE A 55 -18.94 19.14 -2.28
CA PHE A 55 -20.05 18.19 -2.26
C PHE A 55 -19.99 17.22 -3.45
N PRO A 56 -20.35 15.92 -3.28
CA PRO A 56 -20.84 15.27 -2.06
C PRO A 56 -19.75 14.75 -1.11
N PHE A 57 -18.47 14.94 -1.48
CA PHE A 57 -17.35 14.41 -0.71
C PHE A 57 -17.15 15.13 0.64
N ASN A 58 -17.72 16.32 0.85
CA ASN A 58 -17.71 17.00 2.17
C ASN A 58 -18.53 16.30 3.27
N VAL A 59 -19.42 15.36 2.93
CA VAL A 59 -20.28 14.68 3.91
C VAL A 59 -19.49 13.60 4.66
N ARG A 60 -18.77 14.00 5.71
CA ARG A 60 -17.88 13.11 6.51
C ARG A 60 -18.55 11.85 7.06
N ARG A 61 -19.87 11.81 7.23
CA ARG A 61 -20.61 10.60 7.67
C ARG A 61 -20.55 9.47 6.64
N LEU A 62 -20.50 9.78 5.34
CA LEU A 62 -20.35 8.78 4.28
C LEU A 62 -19.00 8.04 4.41
N ILE A 63 -17.97 8.73 4.89
CA ILE A 63 -16.66 8.13 5.18
C ILE A 63 -16.74 7.12 6.34
N GLY A 64 -17.59 7.37 7.34
CA GLY A 64 -17.84 6.41 8.42
C GLY A 64 -18.43 5.10 7.91
N GLY A 65 -19.43 5.18 7.02
CA GLY A 65 -20.01 4.01 6.34
C GLY A 65 -19.00 3.29 5.44
N TRP A 66 -18.19 4.04 4.69
CA TRP A 66 -17.12 3.48 3.86
C TRP A 66 -16.07 2.71 4.69
N LYS A 67 -15.64 3.27 5.82
CA LYS A 67 -14.71 2.59 6.75
C LYS A 67 -15.27 1.28 7.26
N PHE A 68 -16.55 1.25 7.63
CA PHE A 68 -17.22 0.02 8.08
C PHE A 68 -17.22 -1.07 7.01
N LEU A 69 -17.33 -0.71 5.73
CA LEU A 69 -17.37 -1.67 4.64
C LEU A 69 -15.99 -2.19 4.20
N PHE A 70 -14.94 -1.36 4.29
CA PHE A 70 -13.66 -1.64 3.61
C PHE A 70 -12.42 -1.61 4.50
N MET A 71 -12.53 -1.19 5.76
CA MET A 71 -11.39 -1.08 6.66
C MET A 71 -11.34 -2.25 7.64
N ASP A 72 -10.22 -2.94 7.70
CA ASP A 72 -9.88 -3.84 8.82
C ASP A 72 -9.01 -3.06 9.80
N ASP A 73 -9.52 -2.79 11.01
CA ASP A 73 -8.87 -1.95 12.01
C ASP A 73 -7.89 -2.71 12.91
N LYS A 74 -7.54 -3.94 12.52
CA LYS A 74 -6.67 -4.82 13.28
C LYS A 74 -5.20 -4.62 12.91
N PRO A 75 -4.30 -4.56 13.91
CA PRO A 75 -2.87 -4.69 13.69
C PRO A 75 -2.54 -5.97 12.95
N PHE A 76 -1.40 -5.98 12.28
CA PHE A 76 -0.86 -7.21 11.73
C PHE A 76 -0.68 -8.25 12.83
N ALA A 77 -1.20 -9.45 12.58
CA ALA A 77 -1.02 -10.61 13.43
C ALA A 77 -0.21 -11.65 12.64
N PRO A 78 0.99 -12.05 13.11
CA PRO A 78 1.78 -13.08 12.45
C PRO A 78 1.01 -14.39 12.30
N ASP A 79 1.11 -15.03 11.14
CA ASP A 79 0.60 -16.38 10.92
C ASP A 79 1.58 -17.39 11.51
N PRO A 80 1.19 -18.19 12.52
CA PRO A 80 2.07 -19.17 13.15
C PRO A 80 2.47 -20.32 12.22
N LYS A 81 1.81 -20.48 11.07
CA LYS A 81 2.16 -21.49 10.06
C LYS A 81 3.24 -21.00 9.09
N GLN A 82 3.58 -19.72 9.14
CA GLN A 82 4.52 -19.09 8.23
C GLN A 82 5.84 -18.76 8.92
N SER A 83 6.91 -18.66 8.14
CA SER A 83 8.23 -18.28 8.65
C SER A 83 8.23 -16.84 9.18
N ALA A 84 9.22 -16.51 10.00
CA ALA A 84 9.42 -15.14 10.49
C ALA A 84 9.67 -14.16 9.32
N ALA A 85 10.47 -14.57 8.32
CA ALA A 85 10.73 -13.78 7.13
C ALA A 85 9.45 -13.52 6.32
N TRP A 86 8.61 -14.54 6.13
CA TRP A 86 7.33 -14.37 5.45
C TRP A 86 6.42 -13.38 6.18
N ASN A 87 6.32 -13.51 7.52
CA ASN A 87 5.52 -12.61 8.34
C ASN A 87 6.05 -11.17 8.30
N ARG A 88 7.38 -10.98 8.29
CA ARG A 88 8.01 -9.67 8.11
C ARG A 88 7.66 -9.07 6.74
N GLY A 89 7.72 -9.86 5.68
CA GLY A 89 7.31 -9.43 4.34
C GLY A 89 5.84 -9.04 4.26
N ALA A 90 4.97 -9.88 4.83
CA ALA A 90 3.53 -9.61 4.92
C ALA A 90 3.25 -8.31 5.66
N TYR A 91 3.93 -8.07 6.78
CA TYR A 91 3.82 -6.84 7.55
C TYR A 91 4.21 -5.61 6.72
N LEU A 92 5.35 -5.64 6.04
CA LEU A 92 5.86 -4.53 5.24
C LEU A 92 4.96 -4.27 4.01
N VAL A 93 4.58 -5.30 3.27
CA VAL A 93 3.80 -5.19 2.02
C VAL A 93 2.36 -4.75 2.28
N ASN A 94 1.72 -5.30 3.32
CA ASN A 94 0.33 -4.95 3.65
C ASN A 94 0.21 -3.70 4.52
N GLY A 95 1.20 -3.42 5.36
CA GLY A 95 1.21 -2.31 6.30
C GLY A 95 1.84 -1.06 5.70
N LEU A 96 3.06 -0.74 6.13
CA LEU A 96 3.74 0.52 5.78
C LEU A 96 3.97 0.70 4.27
N GLY A 97 4.18 -0.40 3.54
CA GLY A 97 4.34 -0.41 2.08
C GLY A 97 3.03 -0.36 1.30
N HIS A 98 1.89 -0.66 1.93
CA HIS A 98 0.53 -0.47 1.40
C HIS A 98 0.35 -0.89 -0.08
N CYS A 99 1.02 -1.96 -0.51
CA CYS A 99 1.20 -2.25 -1.94
C CYS A 99 -0.14 -2.58 -2.63
N ALA A 100 -1.10 -3.09 -1.85
CA ALA A 100 -2.45 -3.38 -2.34
C ALA A 100 -3.22 -2.14 -2.79
N GLU A 101 -2.85 -0.95 -2.32
CA GLU A 101 -3.52 0.29 -2.71
C GLU A 101 -3.31 0.60 -4.20
N CYS A 102 -2.15 0.30 -4.77
CA CYS A 102 -1.95 0.48 -6.21
C CYS A 102 -2.20 -0.82 -6.97
N HIS A 103 -1.81 -1.95 -6.41
CA HIS A 103 -1.86 -3.24 -7.10
C HIS A 103 -3.21 -3.97 -6.99
N SER A 104 -4.30 -3.30 -6.62
CA SER A 104 -5.63 -3.94 -6.59
C SER A 104 -6.68 -3.07 -7.29
N PRO A 105 -7.66 -3.69 -7.97
CA PRO A 105 -8.76 -2.93 -8.57
C PRO A 105 -9.71 -2.42 -7.47
N ARG A 106 -10.42 -1.34 -7.79
CA ARG A 106 -11.43 -0.75 -6.92
C ARG A 106 -12.84 -0.90 -7.49
N ASN A 107 -13.81 -1.07 -6.60
CA ASN A 107 -15.22 -1.02 -6.93
C ASN A 107 -15.69 0.43 -7.12
N PHE A 108 -16.96 0.62 -7.48
CA PHE A 108 -17.55 1.95 -7.69
C PHE A 108 -17.57 2.83 -6.44
N LEU A 109 -17.42 2.25 -5.24
CA LEU A 109 -17.31 2.95 -3.96
C LEU A 109 -15.85 3.29 -3.60
N GLY A 110 -14.89 2.99 -4.47
CA GLY A 110 -13.46 3.25 -4.24
C GLY A 110 -12.80 2.27 -3.27
N GLY A 111 -13.48 1.21 -2.85
CA GLY A 111 -12.90 0.15 -2.01
C GLY A 111 -12.17 -0.91 -2.84
N ILE A 112 -11.10 -1.50 -2.30
CA ILE A 112 -10.40 -2.63 -2.92
C ILE A 112 -11.38 -3.80 -3.08
N VAL A 113 -11.40 -4.41 -4.26
CA VAL A 113 -12.14 -5.65 -4.51
C VAL A 113 -11.34 -6.81 -3.87
N SER A 114 -11.78 -7.28 -2.70
CA SER A 114 -11.00 -8.25 -1.89
C SER A 114 -10.64 -9.53 -2.63
N SER A 115 -11.52 -10.04 -3.50
CA SER A 115 -11.26 -11.24 -4.31
C SER A 115 -10.21 -11.03 -5.41
N GLN A 116 -9.88 -9.78 -5.73
CA GLN A 116 -8.89 -9.40 -6.75
C GLN A 116 -7.72 -8.61 -6.14
N ARG A 117 -7.51 -8.75 -4.83
CA ARG A 117 -6.41 -8.08 -4.14
C ARG A 117 -5.06 -8.47 -4.74
N PHE A 118 -4.20 -7.49 -4.99
CA PHE A 118 -2.91 -7.63 -5.70
C PHE A 118 -2.97 -7.99 -7.19
N ALA A 119 -4.18 -8.08 -7.77
CA ALA A 119 -4.34 -8.51 -9.16
C ALA A 119 -4.09 -7.41 -10.22
N GLY A 120 -3.56 -6.25 -9.81
CA GLY A 120 -3.35 -5.08 -10.66
C GLY A 120 -4.65 -4.38 -11.05
N GLY A 121 -4.57 -3.41 -11.95
CA GLY A 121 -5.75 -2.70 -12.44
C GLY A 121 -5.45 -1.30 -13.00
N PRO A 122 -6.50 -0.52 -13.30
CA PRO A 122 -6.37 0.89 -13.66
C PRO A 122 -5.59 1.65 -12.58
N ASN A 123 -4.70 2.55 -13.00
CA ASN A 123 -3.91 3.35 -12.08
C ASN A 123 -4.81 4.24 -11.20
N PRO A 124 -4.80 4.10 -9.87
CA PRO A 124 -5.63 4.95 -9.00
C PRO A 124 -5.18 6.43 -9.01
N GLU A 125 -3.94 6.72 -9.42
CA GLU A 125 -3.40 8.09 -9.51
C GLU A 125 -3.70 8.78 -10.85
N GLY A 126 -4.38 8.12 -11.80
CA GLY A 126 -4.75 8.72 -13.07
C GLY A 126 -4.65 7.75 -14.24
N GLU A 127 -3.98 8.17 -15.32
CA GLU A 127 -3.84 7.32 -16.51
C GLU A 127 -2.83 6.18 -16.29
N GLY A 128 -3.04 5.10 -17.03
CA GLY A 128 -2.15 3.94 -17.04
C GLY A 128 -2.71 2.72 -16.33
N TRP A 129 -1.82 1.75 -16.12
CA TRP A 129 -2.17 0.43 -15.61
C TRP A 129 -1.10 -0.05 -14.63
N VAL A 130 -1.53 -0.52 -13.47
CA VAL A 130 -0.66 -1.10 -12.44
C VAL A 130 -0.63 -2.62 -12.61
N PRO A 131 0.55 -3.27 -12.63
CA PRO A 131 0.65 -4.70 -12.91
C PRO A 131 0.11 -5.57 -11.77
N ASN A 132 -0.22 -6.81 -12.13
CA ASN A 132 -0.59 -7.87 -11.18
C ASN A 132 0.69 -8.40 -10.52
N ILE A 133 0.76 -8.38 -9.18
CA ILE A 133 1.94 -8.83 -8.43
C ILE A 133 1.75 -10.20 -7.76
N THR A 134 0.69 -10.92 -8.13
CA THR A 134 0.50 -12.32 -7.70
C THR A 134 1.25 -13.28 -8.63
N GLN A 135 1.20 -14.59 -8.35
CA GLN A 135 1.67 -15.61 -9.30
C GLN A 135 1.02 -15.51 -10.69
N LYS A 136 -0.09 -14.78 -10.89
CA LYS A 136 -0.64 -14.54 -12.23
C LYS A 136 0.25 -13.62 -13.08
N GLY A 137 0.90 -12.63 -12.47
CA GLY A 137 1.77 -11.67 -13.16
C GLY A 137 3.27 -11.91 -12.94
N LEU A 138 3.65 -12.53 -11.82
CA LEU A 138 5.04 -12.76 -11.43
C LEU A 138 5.42 -14.25 -11.44
N LYS A 139 4.74 -15.07 -12.24
CA LYS A 139 4.99 -16.52 -12.33
C LYS A 139 6.47 -16.82 -12.60
N ASP A 140 7.04 -16.12 -13.57
CA ASP A 140 8.39 -16.39 -14.09
C ASP A 140 9.49 -15.65 -13.32
N TRP A 141 9.12 -14.77 -12.36
CA TRP A 141 10.06 -14.05 -11.51
C TRP A 141 10.47 -14.92 -10.32
N SER A 142 11.76 -14.98 -10.01
CA SER A 142 12.25 -15.54 -8.75
C SER A 142 12.05 -14.56 -7.58
N GLU A 143 12.21 -15.02 -6.33
CA GLU A 143 12.26 -14.11 -5.17
C GLU A 143 13.43 -13.13 -5.29
N SER A 144 14.58 -13.57 -5.80
CA SER A 144 15.73 -12.69 -6.06
C SER A 144 15.42 -11.61 -7.09
N ASP A 145 14.65 -11.91 -8.14
CA ASP A 145 14.26 -10.90 -9.14
C ASP A 145 13.36 -9.83 -8.50
N ILE A 146 12.44 -10.25 -7.63
CA ILE A 146 11.55 -9.31 -6.92
C ILE A 146 12.36 -8.44 -5.95
N ALA A 147 13.27 -9.04 -5.18
CA ALA A 147 14.12 -8.29 -4.25
C ALA A 147 15.05 -7.32 -5.00
N TYR A 148 15.63 -7.76 -6.13
CA TYR A 148 16.45 -6.93 -7.00
C TYR A 148 15.66 -5.75 -7.54
N PHE A 149 14.47 -5.98 -8.09
CA PHE A 149 13.59 -4.91 -8.56
C PHE A 149 13.23 -3.93 -7.44
N LEU A 150 12.91 -4.40 -6.23
CA LEU A 150 12.63 -3.50 -5.10
C LEU A 150 13.86 -2.69 -4.66
N LYS A 151 15.08 -3.16 -4.96
CA LYS A 151 16.33 -2.46 -4.67
C LYS A 151 16.71 -1.45 -5.74
N THR A 152 16.58 -1.81 -7.02
CA THR A 152 17.16 -1.07 -8.15
C THR A 152 16.10 -0.40 -9.02
N GLY A 153 14.89 -0.96 -9.07
CA GLY A 153 13.83 -0.59 -10.00
C GLY A 153 13.98 -1.23 -11.38
N GLU A 154 14.98 -2.09 -11.60
CA GLU A 154 15.23 -2.75 -12.87
C GLU A 154 14.41 -4.04 -13.01
N LEU A 155 13.76 -4.21 -14.16
CA LEU A 155 13.02 -5.41 -14.50
C LEU A 155 13.97 -6.47 -15.10
N PRO A 156 13.63 -7.78 -15.01
CA PRO A 156 14.43 -8.86 -15.59
C PRO A 156 14.65 -8.76 -17.11
N ASP A 157 13.79 -8.04 -17.82
CA ASP A 157 13.91 -7.79 -19.27
C ASP A 157 14.76 -6.55 -19.61
N GLY A 158 15.30 -5.86 -18.59
CA GLY A 158 16.16 -4.70 -18.73
C GLY A 158 15.43 -3.35 -18.75
N ASP A 159 14.10 -3.32 -18.63
CA ASP A 159 13.35 -2.07 -18.45
C ASP A 159 13.44 -1.55 -16.99
N THR A 160 12.90 -0.37 -16.71
CA THR A 160 12.91 0.23 -15.37
C THR A 160 11.53 0.70 -14.91
N ALA A 161 11.31 0.68 -13.60
CA ALA A 161 10.08 1.17 -12.99
C ALA A 161 9.88 2.67 -13.29
N GLY A 162 8.80 2.99 -14.01
CA GLY A 162 8.37 4.36 -14.26
C GLY A 162 7.32 4.88 -13.26
N GLY A 163 6.96 6.15 -13.40
CA GLY A 163 5.79 6.75 -12.75
C GLY A 163 5.82 6.72 -11.22
N SER A 164 4.69 6.36 -10.60
CA SER A 164 4.56 6.28 -9.15
C SER A 164 5.43 5.18 -8.53
N MET A 165 5.65 4.08 -9.24
CA MET A 165 6.49 2.98 -8.76
C MET A 165 7.94 3.41 -8.57
N ALA A 166 8.49 4.28 -9.43
CA ALA A 166 9.85 4.81 -9.25
C ALA A 166 10.05 5.51 -7.89
N ARG A 167 9.01 6.20 -7.39
CA ARG A 167 9.03 6.85 -6.07
C ARG A 167 8.98 5.82 -4.94
N VAL A 168 8.24 4.73 -5.12
CA VAL A 168 8.23 3.61 -4.17
C VAL A 168 9.61 2.96 -4.11
N ILE A 169 10.23 2.70 -5.28
CA ILE A 169 11.58 2.14 -5.39
C ILE A 169 12.62 2.98 -4.66
N LYS A 170 12.54 4.31 -4.75
CA LYS A 170 13.45 5.21 -4.00
C LYS A 170 13.40 5.02 -2.48
N ASN A 171 12.27 4.56 -1.94
CA ASN A 171 12.12 4.26 -0.52
C ASN A 171 12.51 2.82 -0.21
N THR A 172 12.05 1.84 -1.01
CA THR A 172 12.39 0.44 -0.78
C THR A 172 13.88 0.16 -0.95
N SER A 173 14.57 0.92 -1.82
CA SER A 173 16.02 0.79 -2.01
C SER A 173 16.86 1.13 -0.77
N GLN A 174 16.27 1.81 0.23
CA GLN A 174 16.91 2.12 1.51
C GLN A 174 16.68 1.05 2.58
N LEU A 175 15.83 0.06 2.31
CA LEU A 175 15.61 -1.06 3.22
C LEU A 175 16.84 -1.98 3.26
N SER A 176 16.95 -2.73 4.36
CA SER A 176 17.94 -3.79 4.47
C SER A 176 17.68 -4.88 3.42
N GLU A 177 18.72 -5.62 3.06
CA GLU A 177 18.57 -6.78 2.17
C GLU A 177 17.63 -7.84 2.76
N GLU A 178 17.62 -8.00 4.08
CA GLU A 178 16.71 -8.88 4.80
C GLU A 178 15.24 -8.47 4.62
N ASP A 179 14.92 -7.18 4.74
CA ASP A 179 13.56 -6.68 4.54
C ASP A 179 13.12 -6.81 3.08
N LEU A 180 14.03 -6.57 2.13
CA LEU A 180 13.76 -6.76 0.70
C LEU A 180 13.50 -8.24 0.37
N ALA A 181 14.30 -9.15 0.90
CA ALA A 181 14.12 -10.58 0.75
C ALA A 181 12.80 -11.04 1.41
N ALA A 182 12.47 -10.54 2.59
CA ALA A 182 11.21 -10.82 3.27
C ALA A 182 10.00 -10.37 2.44
N MET A 183 10.02 -9.13 1.91
CA MET A 183 8.99 -8.61 1.02
C MET A 183 8.85 -9.48 -0.23
N ALA A 184 9.97 -9.87 -0.85
CA ALA A 184 9.98 -10.73 -2.03
C ALA A 184 9.38 -12.12 -1.75
N ALA A 185 9.75 -12.77 -0.64
CA ALA A 185 9.20 -14.05 -0.23
C ALA A 185 7.68 -13.99 -0.03
N TYR A 186 7.18 -12.92 0.62
CA TYR A 186 5.75 -12.72 0.77
C TYR A 186 5.04 -12.50 -0.58
N ILE A 187 5.55 -11.61 -1.43
CA ILE A 187 4.95 -11.31 -2.75
C ILE A 187 4.95 -12.58 -3.63
N LYS A 188 6.05 -13.33 -3.67
CA LYS A 188 6.14 -14.58 -4.44
C LYS A 188 5.16 -15.63 -3.92
N SER A 189 4.85 -15.65 -2.63
CA SER A 189 3.88 -16.61 -2.07
C SER A 189 2.42 -16.34 -2.46
N LEU A 190 2.10 -15.15 -3.00
CA LEU A 190 0.72 -14.76 -3.31
C LEU A 190 0.12 -15.67 -4.39
N PRO A 191 -1.02 -16.34 -4.12
CA PRO A 191 -1.63 -17.24 -5.09
C PRO A 191 -2.03 -16.48 -6.36
N ALA A 192 -2.06 -17.15 -7.50
CA ALA A 192 -2.46 -16.50 -8.75
C ALA A 192 -3.91 -16.00 -8.65
N VAL A 193 -4.12 -14.70 -8.89
CA VAL A 193 -5.44 -14.08 -8.88
C VAL A 193 -5.69 -13.39 -10.22
N ASP A 194 -6.84 -13.64 -10.81
CA ASP A 194 -7.27 -12.98 -12.04
C ASP A 194 -7.73 -11.54 -11.74
N GLY A 195 -7.08 -10.59 -12.41
CA GLY A 195 -7.40 -9.18 -12.35
C GLY A 195 -8.32 -8.74 -13.49
N PRO A 196 -8.70 -7.45 -13.52
CA PRO A 196 -9.39 -6.87 -14.67
C PRO A 196 -8.51 -6.96 -15.93
N VAL A 197 -9.14 -7.03 -17.10
CA VAL A 197 -8.43 -7.12 -18.38
C VAL A 197 -7.85 -5.75 -18.73
N ARG A 198 -6.53 -5.70 -18.99
CA ARG A 198 -5.86 -4.48 -19.46
C ARG A 198 -6.40 -4.09 -20.84
N PRO A 199 -6.94 -2.87 -21.03
CA PRO A 199 -7.36 -2.40 -22.34
C PRO A 199 -6.17 -2.38 -23.31
N LYS A 200 -6.40 -2.79 -24.56
CA LYS A 200 -5.38 -2.63 -25.62
C LYS A 200 -5.11 -1.13 -25.79
N LYS A 201 -3.84 -0.75 -25.81
CA LYS A 201 -3.43 0.64 -26.08
C LYS A 201 -3.99 1.01 -27.46
N LYS A 202 -4.79 2.08 -27.54
CA LYS A 202 -5.21 2.62 -28.85
C LYS A 202 -3.95 3.14 -29.52
N THR A 203 -3.59 2.51 -30.65
CA THR A 203 -2.53 2.96 -31.57
C THR A 203 -2.97 4.23 -32.28
#